data_AF-A0A9E3DL22-F1
#
_entry.id   AF-A0A9E3DL22-F1
#
_cell.length_a   1.000
_cell.length_b   1.000
_cell.length_c   1.000
_cell.angle_alpha   90.00
_cell.angle_beta   90.00
_cell.angle_gamma   90.00
#
_symmetry.space_group_name_H-M   'P 1'
#
loop_
_entity.id
_entity.type
_entity.pdbx_description
1 polymer ?
#
loop_
_entity_poly.entity_id
_entity_poly.type
_entity_poly.pdbx_seq_one_letter_code
_entity_poly.pdbx_strand_id
1 'polypeptide(L)'
;MFNNDVGVLAIPGEPFVRFQTNLRDQSPLAQTFVFGYAYSGEGKWAGYLPTIEAAMQGGYGADYATRVQVGAGESIVDRAVVWFYEQLGKLRDVPDKP
;
A
#
# COMPACT_ATOMS: atom_id res chain seq x y z
N MET A 1 -1.94 2.32 -13.48
CA MET A 1 -2.68 1.15 -13.98
C MET A 1 -2.43 0.99 -15.46
N PHE A 2 -2.50 -0.22 -15.98
CA PHE A 2 -2.35 -0.52 -17.41
C PHE A 2 -3.52 -1.38 -17.89
N ASN A 3 -4.12 -1.00 -19.02
CA ASN A 3 -5.24 -1.71 -19.67
C ASN A 3 -6.40 -2.08 -18.75
N ASN A 4 -6.65 -1.33 -17.67
CA ASN A 4 -7.69 -1.62 -16.68
C ASN A 4 -7.59 -2.98 -15.96
N ASP A 5 -6.52 -3.74 -16.17
CA ASP A 5 -6.34 -5.09 -15.62
C ASP A 5 -5.11 -5.23 -14.72
N VAL A 6 -4.14 -4.33 -14.87
CA VAL A 6 -2.87 -4.36 -14.12
C VAL A 6 -2.72 -3.12 -13.24
N GLY A 7 -2.63 -3.35 -11.93
CA GLY A 7 -2.37 -2.34 -10.90
C GLY A 7 -0.93 -2.37 -10.41
N VAL A 8 -0.38 -1.20 -10.12
CA VAL A 8 0.96 -1.06 -9.54
C VAL A 8 0.88 -0.13 -8.34
N LEU A 9 1.37 -0.61 -7.20
CA LEU A 9 1.59 0.18 -5.98
C LEU A 9 3.10 0.34 -5.77
N ALA A 10 3.59 1.56 -5.93
CA ALA A 10 4.97 1.95 -5.66
C ALA A 10 5.07 2.55 -4.26
N ILE A 11 5.93 1.99 -3.40
CA ILE A 11 6.08 2.41 -2.00
C ILE A 11 7.53 2.87 -1.75
N PRO A 12 7.75 4.08 -1.20
CA PRO A 12 9.07 4.62 -0.87
C PRO A 12 9.61 4.05 0.46
N GLY A 13 9.61 2.72 0.59
CA GLY A 13 10.05 1.99 1.79
C GLY A 13 10.14 0.49 1.56
N GLU A 14 10.27 -0.24 2.67
CA GLU A 14 10.40 -1.71 2.71
C GLU A 14 9.11 -2.31 3.31
N PRO A 15 8.06 -2.54 2.51
CA PRO A 15 6.80 -3.09 3.00
C PRO A 15 6.94 -4.57 3.37
N PHE A 16 6.33 -4.96 4.49
CA PHE A 16 6.18 -6.37 4.81
C PHE A 16 5.31 -7.08 3.76
N VAL A 17 5.61 -8.36 3.48
CA VAL A 17 4.93 -9.17 2.45
C VAL A 17 3.41 -9.22 2.60
N ARG A 18 2.92 -9.02 3.83
CA ARG A 18 1.48 -8.98 4.11
C ARG A 18 0.77 -7.89 3.32
N PHE A 19 1.41 -6.75 3.06
CA PHE A 19 0.79 -5.67 2.28
C PHE A 19 0.56 -6.05 0.81
N GLN A 20 1.46 -6.80 0.19
CA GLN A 20 1.22 -7.33 -1.16
C GLN A 20 0.08 -8.34 -1.19
N THR A 21 0.01 -9.20 -0.17
CA THR A 21 -1.05 -10.21 -0.03
C THR A 21 -2.41 -9.51 0.13
N ASN A 22 -2.48 -8.52 1.03
CA ASN A 22 -3.69 -7.74 1.27
C ASN A 22 -4.12 -6.95 0.03
N LEU A 23 -3.19 -6.35 -0.72
CA LEU A 23 -3.53 -5.64 -1.96
C LEU A 23 -4.10 -6.60 -3.00
N ARG A 24 -3.47 -7.77 -3.20
CA ARG A 24 -3.97 -8.79 -4.13
C ARG A 24 -5.40 -9.20 -3.78
N ASP A 25 -5.67 -9.45 -2.51
CA ASP A 25 -6.96 -9.97 -2.05
C ASP A 25 -8.09 -8.92 -2.14
N GLN A 26 -7.75 -7.63 -2.05
CA GLN A 26 -8.71 -6.52 -2.10
C GLN A 26 -8.82 -5.84 -3.48
N SER A 27 -7.92 -6.16 -4.41
CA SER A 27 -7.84 -5.48 -5.70
C SER A 27 -9.04 -5.83 -6.61
N PRO A 28 -9.64 -4.83 -7.29
CA PRO A 28 -10.63 -5.09 -8.33
C PRO A 28 -10.00 -5.51 -9.68
N LEU A 29 -8.67 -5.47 -9.78
CA LEU A 29 -7.90 -5.74 -10.98
C LEU A 29 -7.43 -7.19 -11.02
N ALA A 30 -7.30 -7.75 -12.22
CA ALA A 30 -6.84 -9.12 -12.41
C ALA A 30 -5.44 -9.36 -11.86
N GLN A 31 -4.53 -8.38 -11.97
CA GLN A 31 -3.15 -8.48 -11.53
C GLN A 31 -2.72 -7.22 -10.77
N THR A 32 -2.03 -7.40 -9.64
CA THR A 32 -1.46 -6.29 -8.87
C THR A 32 -0.04 -6.57 -8.41
N PHE A 33 0.80 -5.56 -8.52
CA PHE A 33 2.20 -5.61 -8.12
C PHE A 33 2.49 -4.54 -7.06
N VAL A 34 3.23 -4.92 -6.03
CA VAL A 34 3.79 -3.99 -5.05
C VAL A 34 5.29 -3.89 -5.30
N PHE A 35 5.78 -2.68 -5.51
CA PHE A 35 7.20 -2.37 -5.59
C PHE A 35 7.60 -1.56 -4.36
N GLY A 36 8.29 -2.21 -3.43
CA GLY A 36 9.09 -1.51 -2.42
C GLY A 36 10.30 -0.82 -3.07
N TYR A 37 11.03 -0.03 -2.29
CA TYR A 37 12.19 0.73 -2.76
C TYR A 37 11.90 1.69 -3.92
N ALA A 38 10.63 2.03 -4.13
CA ALA A 38 10.22 3.00 -5.13
C ALA A 38 10.33 4.43 -4.58
N TYR A 39 11.56 4.83 -4.27
CA TYR A 39 11.88 6.17 -3.79
C TYR A 39 12.96 6.80 -4.68
N SER A 40 12.67 7.98 -5.23
CA SER A 40 13.65 8.79 -5.95
C SER A 40 13.31 10.27 -5.75
N GLY A 41 14.32 11.10 -5.48
CA GLY A 41 14.16 12.54 -5.36
C GLY A 41 14.23 13.05 -3.92
N GLU A 42 13.54 14.15 -3.66
CA GLU A 42 13.53 14.86 -2.38
C GLU A 42 12.60 14.21 -1.36
N GLY A 43 12.92 14.35 -0.08
CA GLY A 43 12.16 13.76 1.01
C GLY A 43 13.01 12.88 1.94
N LYS A 44 12.35 11.96 2.64
CA LYS A 44 13.00 11.01 3.54
C LYS A 44 12.53 9.60 3.21
N TRP A 45 13.49 8.68 3.18
CA TRP A 45 13.22 7.24 3.12
C TRP A 45 12.36 6.80 4.31
N ALA A 46 11.28 6.06 4.04
CA ALA A 46 10.33 5.62 5.07
C ALA A 46 10.90 4.51 5.97
N GLY A 47 11.95 3.82 5.54
CA GLY A 47 12.43 2.61 6.22
C GLY A 47 11.45 1.45 6.02
N TYR A 48 11.38 0.57 7.02
CA TYR A 48 10.40 -0.50 7.03
C TYR A 48 8.98 0.01 7.27
N LEU A 49 8.03 -0.63 6.59
CA LEU A 49 6.60 -0.49 6.89
C LEU A 49 6.15 -1.82 7.52
N PRO A 50 6.01 -1.88 8.85
CA PRO A 50 5.42 -3.03 9.52
C PRO A 50 3.89 -2.99 9.44
N THR A 51 3.26 -4.15 9.63
CA THR A 51 1.83 -4.20 9.94
C THR A 51 1.56 -3.71 11.36
N ILE A 52 0.31 -3.38 11.68
CA ILE A 52 -0.11 -3.06 13.06
C ILE A 52 0.26 -4.20 14.02
N GLU A 53 0.03 -5.45 13.60
CA GLU A 53 0.40 -6.62 14.39
C GLU A 53 1.91 -6.70 14.61
N ALA A 54 2.72 -6.53 13.55
CA ALA A 54 4.18 -6.57 13.66
C ALA A 54 4.69 -5.42 14.56
N ALA A 55 4.12 -4.22 14.46
CA ALA A 55 4.47 -3.09 15.31
C ALA A 55 4.21 -3.38 16.81
N MET A 56 3.15 -4.15 17.13
CA MET A 56 2.92 -4.64 18.50
C MET A 56 3.93 -5.71 18.92
N GLN A 57 4.33 -6.59 18.01
CA GLN A 57 5.31 -7.66 18.28
C GLN A 57 6.75 -7.15 18.42
N GLY A 58 7.09 -6.04 17.77
CA GLY A 58 8.45 -5.50 17.71
C GLY A 58 9.41 -6.33 16.86
N GLY A 59 10.70 -6.00 16.90
CA GLY A 59 11.76 -6.67 16.13
C GLY A 59 12.16 -5.95 14.84
N TYR A 60 12.99 -6.62 14.03
CA TYR A 60 13.59 -6.03 12.82
C TYR A 60 12.54 -5.48 11.86
N GLY A 61 12.59 -4.17 11.64
CA GLY A 61 11.67 -3.45 10.76
C GLY A 61 10.30 -3.13 11.38
N ALA A 62 10.07 -3.49 12.65
CA ALA A 62 8.81 -3.29 13.35
C ALA A 62 8.88 -2.27 14.50
N ASP A 63 9.93 -2.31 15.31
CA ASP A 63 10.21 -1.29 16.35
C ASP A 63 11.52 -0.51 16.11
N TYR A 64 12.36 -0.97 15.18
CA TYR A 64 13.52 -0.25 14.69
C TYR A 64 13.60 -0.24 13.16
N ALA A 65 14.34 0.73 12.62
CA ALA A 65 14.46 0.99 11.18
C ALA A 65 13.13 1.29 10.45
N THR A 66 12.05 1.54 11.20
CA THR A 66 10.81 2.16 10.72
C THR A 66 10.74 3.62 11.15
N ARG A 67 10.12 4.48 10.33
CA ARG A 67 9.98 5.92 10.59
C ARG A 67 8.56 6.44 10.42
N VAL A 68 7.63 5.55 10.09
CA VAL A 68 6.24 5.89 9.78
C VAL A 68 5.34 5.61 10.98
N GLN A 69 4.17 6.25 10.99
CA GLN A 69 3.15 5.98 12.00
C GLN A 69 2.68 4.51 11.92
N VAL A 70 2.37 3.89 13.07
CA VAL A 70 1.67 2.59 13.12
C VAL A 70 0.38 2.68 12.30
N GLY A 71 0.13 1.70 11.42
CA GLY A 71 -1.02 1.70 10.52
C GLY A 71 -0.79 2.40 9.17
N ALA A 72 0.39 3.00 8.94
CA ALA A 72 0.67 3.69 7.68
C ALA A 72 0.71 2.72 6.48
N GLY A 73 1.25 1.51 6.67
CA GLY A 73 1.30 0.51 5.60
C GLY A 73 -0.09 0.04 5.16
N GLU A 74 -1.00 -0.18 6.12
CA GLU A 74 -2.40 -0.50 5.88
C GLU A 74 -3.09 0.63 5.12
N SER A 75 -2.92 1.87 5.59
CA SER A 75 -3.52 3.06 4.97
C SER A 75 -3.05 3.24 3.51
N ILE A 76 -1.79 2.91 3.21
CA ILE A 76 -1.24 2.94 1.85
C ILE A 76 -1.92 1.88 0.97
N VAL A 77 -2.13 0.66 1.47
CA VAL A 77 -2.82 -0.41 0.73
C VAL A 77 -4.27 -0.03 0.46
N ASP A 78 -4.99 0.46 1.48
CA ASP A 78 -6.38 0.88 1.34
C ASP A 78 -6.50 2.01 0.31
N ARG A 79 -5.58 2.99 0.35
CA ARG A 79 -5.56 4.07 -0.64
C ARG A 79 -5.30 3.56 -2.05
N ALA A 80 -4.46 2.54 -2.22
CA ALA A 80 -4.22 1.93 -3.53
C ALA A 80 -5.48 1.26 -4.10
N VAL A 81 -6.25 0.56 -3.26
CA VAL A 81 -7.54 -0.04 -3.67
C VAL A 81 -8.52 1.05 -4.11
N VAL A 82 -8.64 2.13 -3.33
CA VAL A 82 -9.46 3.29 -3.70
C VAL A 82 -9.01 3.87 -5.05
N TRP A 83 -7.71 4.09 -5.24
CA TRP A 83 -7.16 4.57 -6.51
C TRP A 83 -7.49 3.65 -7.69
N PHE A 84 -7.48 2.33 -7.50
CA PHE A 84 -7.83 1.40 -8.57
C PHE A 84 -9.31 1.52 -8.93
N TYR A 85 -10.22 1.63 -7.97
CA TYR A 85 -11.63 1.87 -8.28
C TYR A 85 -11.88 3.24 -8.94
N GLU A 86 -11.22 4.30 -8.48
CA GLU A 86 -11.28 5.63 -9.09
C GLU A 86 -10.80 5.59 -10.56
N GLN A 87 -9.64 4.97 -10.82
CA GLN A 87 -9.07 4.83 -12.17
C GLN A 87 -9.93 3.96 -13.10
N LEU A 88 -10.68 2.99 -12.55
CA LEU A 88 -11.68 2.22 -13.29
C LEU A 88 -12.99 3.00 -13.54
N GLY A 89 -13.14 4.21 -12.99
CA GLY A 89 -14.37 4.99 -13.04
C GLY A 89 -15.51 4.41 -12.20
N LYS A 90 -15.20 3.54 -11.23
CA LYS A 90 -16.17 2.81 -10.40
C LYS A 90 -16.36 3.41 -9.01
N LEU A 91 -15.55 4.40 -8.62
CA LEU A 91 -15.66 5.11 -7.35
C LEU A 91 -15.50 6.61 -7.59
N ARG A 92 -16.30 7.39 -6.87
CA ARG A 92 -16.33 8.87 -6.89
C ARG A 92 -15.94 9.41 -5.52
N ASP A 93 -15.79 10.73 -5.43
CA ASP A 93 -15.43 11.42 -4.19
C ASP A 93 -16.49 11.30 -3.07
N VAL A 94 -17.69 10.83 -3.41
CA VAL A 94 -18.78 10.56 -2.45
C VAL A 94 -19.27 9.13 -2.63
N PRO A 95 -19.77 8.48 -1.55
CA PRO A 95 -20.34 7.14 -1.65
C PRO A 95 -21.45 7.07 -2.69
N ASP A 96 -21.43 5.99 -3.48
CA ASP A 96 -22.50 5.74 -4.43
C ASP A 96 -23.82 5.50 -3.71
N LYS A 97 -24.90 5.96 -4.34
CA LYS A 97 -26.24 5.58 -3.91
C LYS A 97 -26.46 4.11 -4.28
N PRO A 98 -27.08 3.30 -3.40
CA PRO A 98 -27.41 1.92 -3.69
C PRO A 98 -28.31 1.79 -4.93
#